data_AF-A0A6P9D3M8-F1
#
_entry.id   AF-A0A6P9D3M8-F1
#
_cell.length_a   1.000
_cell.length_b   1.000
_cell.length_c   1.000
_cell.angle_alpha   90.00
_cell.angle_beta   90.00
_cell.angle_gamma   90.00
#
_symmetry.space_group_name_H-M   'P 1'
#
loop_
_entity.id
_entity.type
_entity.pdbx_description
1 polymer ?
#
loop_
_entity_poly.entity_id
_entity_poly.type
_entity_poly.pdbx_seq_one_letter_code
_entity_poly.pdbx_strand_id
1 'polypeptide(L)'
;MGAPPRPCQLLLLLGVFLLLLYLSSRHLPKLSLAACVRGRHRCPWLGETLPKEEEHFLVFLQPGPASAPAGTPTPPLPLWGEEFDIRQLRRAFSTSLSPRGEILLREYLHGWRQLLKFMEALGTAFGLISRETESKISIMEQHQEGPHSLHYHTVQSMVKFELASGLVGFQSLPAHQPPSGCRTLLRLHRALKWLELFLHKLGTSQKDEKSSRMCAEAYRVALAPYHSWWVQQAVALAFLAMPSRQELYHIIVRGEKPAAGAIVLTTVESLSRVYNVTQEVYSAHGMLELP
;
A
#
# COMPACT_ATOMS: atom_id res chain seq x y z
N MET A 1 36.89 20.37 -18.83
CA MET A 1 37.57 19.56 -17.80
C MET A 1 37.41 20.28 -16.46
N GLY A 2 36.39 19.92 -15.68
CA GLY A 2 36.18 20.49 -14.35
C GLY A 2 37.07 19.76 -13.35
N ALA A 3 37.90 20.48 -12.60
CA ALA A 3 38.74 19.88 -11.56
C ALA A 3 37.86 19.20 -10.49
N PRO A 4 38.22 18.02 -9.99
CA PRO A 4 37.45 17.36 -8.94
C PRO A 4 37.45 18.23 -7.68
N PRO A 5 36.30 18.38 -6.99
CA PRO A 5 36.26 19.14 -5.76
C PRO A 5 37.17 18.48 -4.73
N ARG A 6 37.96 19.29 -4.02
CA ARG A 6 38.90 18.79 -3.01
C ARG A 6 38.08 18.09 -1.91
N PRO A 7 38.52 16.93 -1.39
CA PRO A 7 37.76 16.14 -0.40
C PRO A 7 37.33 16.96 0.84
N CYS A 8 38.07 18.01 1.16
CA CYS A 8 37.76 18.96 2.22
C CYS A 8 36.47 19.78 1.96
N GLN A 9 36.17 20.14 0.71
CA GLN A 9 34.92 20.83 0.36
C GLN A 9 33.70 19.92 0.47
N LEU A 10 33.84 18.63 0.13
CA LEU A 10 32.73 17.68 0.22
C LEU A 10 32.40 17.38 1.69
N LEU A 11 33.42 17.23 2.54
CA LEU A 11 33.27 17.07 3.99
C LEU A 11 32.67 18.32 4.64
N LEU A 12 33.05 19.52 4.18
CA LEU A 12 32.47 20.77 4.66
C LEU A 12 30.97 20.87 4.29
N LEU A 13 30.60 20.51 3.05
CA LEU A 13 29.21 20.51 2.60
C LEU A 13 28.37 19.45 3.33
N LEU A 14 28.92 18.27 3.59
CA LEU A 14 28.26 17.22 4.37
C LEU A 14 28.07 17.65 5.84
N GLY A 15 29.08 18.29 6.42
CA GLY A 15 29.03 18.83 7.78
C GLY A 15 27.99 19.95 7.92
N VAL A 16 27.93 20.87 6.97
CA VAL A 16 26.90 21.92 6.92
C VAL A 16 25.51 21.32 6.74
N PHE A 17 25.35 20.31 5.88
CA PHE A 17 24.07 19.62 5.69
C PHE A 17 23.60 18.90 6.96
N LEU A 18 24.48 18.19 7.65
CA LEU A 18 24.17 17.51 8.92
C LEU A 18 23.88 18.51 10.05
N LEU A 19 24.59 19.65 10.09
CA LEU A 19 24.34 20.73 11.04
C LEU A 19 22.99 21.40 10.77
N LEU A 20 22.63 21.64 9.51
CA LEU A 20 21.32 22.17 9.14
C LEU A 20 20.19 21.19 9.48
N LEU A 21 20.39 19.89 9.24
CA LEU A 21 19.44 18.85 9.67
C LEU A 21 19.30 18.82 11.20
N TYR A 22 20.39 18.92 11.94
CA TYR A 22 20.39 18.94 13.40
C TYR A 22 19.77 20.21 13.99
N LEU A 23 20.05 21.37 13.41
CA LEU A 23 19.43 22.63 13.83
C LEU A 23 17.96 22.67 13.45
N SER A 24 17.58 22.12 12.29
CA SER A 24 16.17 21.99 11.90
C SER A 24 15.40 21.02 12.80
N SER A 25 16.03 19.94 13.27
CA SER A 25 15.40 19.00 14.21
C SER A 25 15.29 19.55 15.64
N ARG A 26 16.16 20.51 16.02
CA ARG A 26 16.11 21.21 17.31
C ARG A 26 15.26 22.49 17.32
N HIS A 27 15.04 23.09 16.15
CA HIS A 27 14.18 24.27 15.97
C HIS A 27 12.80 23.94 15.41
N LEU A 28 12.44 22.66 15.25
CA LEU A 28 11.03 22.32 15.15
C LEU A 28 10.40 22.70 16.51
N PRO A 29 9.57 23.77 16.61
CA PRO A 29 8.61 23.81 17.71
C PRO A 29 7.83 22.49 17.64
N LYS A 30 7.31 22.00 18.77
CA LYS A 30 6.39 20.85 18.79
C LYS A 30 5.26 21.13 17.78
N LEU A 31 5.47 20.73 16.53
CA LEU A 31 4.60 20.99 15.42
C LEU A 31 3.60 19.87 15.51
N SER A 32 2.49 20.16 16.18
CA SER A 32 1.24 19.47 15.92
C SER A 32 0.98 19.59 14.41
N LEU A 33 1.38 18.56 13.67
CA LEU A 33 1.32 18.51 12.21
C LEU A 33 -0.09 18.11 11.76
N ALA A 34 -1.10 18.78 12.31
CA ALA A 34 -2.44 18.83 11.71
C ALA A 34 -2.41 19.83 10.54
N ALA A 35 -1.76 19.46 9.43
CA ALA A 35 -1.67 20.31 8.25
C ALA A 35 -2.83 20.01 7.28
N CYS A 36 -3.96 20.67 7.58
CA CYS A 36 -5.07 21.04 6.70
C CYS A 36 -4.54 21.53 5.33
N VAL A 37 -4.75 20.79 4.23
CA VAL A 37 -4.68 21.35 2.86
C VAL A 37 -5.88 20.88 2.06
N ARG A 38 -6.93 21.71 2.06
CA ARG A 38 -7.95 21.73 1.00
C ARG A 38 -8.28 23.19 0.72
N GLY A 39 -7.92 23.65 -0.48
CA GLY A 39 -8.40 24.90 -1.12
C GLY A 39 -8.44 26.18 -0.29
N ARG A 40 -7.45 27.07 -0.48
CA ARG A 40 -7.51 28.55 -0.33
C ARG A 40 -8.43 29.22 0.72
N HIS A 41 -8.73 28.64 1.88
CA HIS A 41 -9.32 29.37 3.01
C HIS A 41 -8.69 28.97 4.36
N ARG A 42 -8.63 29.92 5.31
CA ARG A 42 -8.02 29.74 6.64
C ARG A 42 -8.86 28.76 7.47
N CYS A 43 -8.27 27.68 7.97
CA CYS A 43 -8.93 26.76 8.91
C CYS A 43 -9.04 27.46 10.29
N PRO A 44 -10.23 27.61 10.90
CA PRO A 44 -10.35 27.75 12.34
C PRO A 44 -10.45 26.34 12.93
N TRP A 45 -9.65 26.03 13.95
CA TRP A 45 -9.79 24.98 14.97
C TRP A 45 -8.45 24.28 15.28
N LEU A 46 -8.02 24.46 16.53
CA LEU A 46 -6.97 23.72 17.22
C LEU A 46 -7.60 22.46 17.81
N GLY A 47 -7.18 21.28 17.33
CA GLY A 47 -7.48 20.00 17.96
C GLY A 47 -6.18 19.20 18.08
N GLU A 48 -5.75 18.94 19.31
CA GLU A 48 -4.58 18.13 19.63
C GLU A 48 -4.95 16.65 19.57
N THR A 49 -4.69 15.95 18.47
CA THR A 49 -4.41 14.49 18.45
C THR A 49 -4.03 14.04 17.05
N LEU A 50 -2.91 13.30 16.96
CA LEU A 50 -2.45 12.65 15.74
C LEU A 50 -3.33 11.42 15.44
N PRO A 51 -3.76 11.17 14.19
CA PRO A 51 -4.45 9.91 13.85
C PRO A 51 -3.56 8.70 14.17
N LYS A 52 -4.11 7.66 14.81
CA LYS A 52 -3.39 6.41 15.18
C LYS A 52 -2.67 5.72 14.00
N GLU A 53 -3.16 5.92 12.76
CA GLU A 53 -2.51 5.41 11.54
C GLU A 53 -1.13 6.07 11.28
N GLU A 54 -0.90 7.30 11.78
CA GLU A 54 0.37 8.02 11.64
C GLU A 54 1.37 7.71 12.77
N GLU A 55 0.89 7.40 13.99
CA GLU A 55 1.76 6.95 15.09
C GLU A 55 2.51 5.68 14.70
N HIS A 56 1.83 4.74 14.04
CA HIS A 56 2.43 3.48 13.60
C HIS A 56 3.43 3.65 12.45
N PHE A 57 3.44 4.79 11.76
CA PHE A 57 4.44 5.10 10.72
C PHE A 57 5.63 5.87 11.31
N LEU A 58 5.38 6.80 12.23
CA LEU A 58 6.41 7.65 12.84
C LEU A 58 7.23 6.96 13.93
N VAL A 59 6.63 6.06 14.72
CA VAL A 59 7.35 5.27 15.75
C VAL A 59 8.42 4.37 15.10
N PHE A 60 8.21 3.94 13.86
CA PHE A 60 9.09 3.00 13.17
C PHE A 60 10.17 3.66 12.29
N LEU A 61 10.09 4.98 12.07
CA LEU A 61 11.14 5.77 11.41
C LEU A 61 12.25 6.19 12.38
N GLN A 62 12.11 5.93 13.68
CA GLN A 62 13.19 6.16 14.62
C GLN A 62 14.28 5.09 14.44
N PRO A 63 15.56 5.48 14.31
CA PRO A 63 16.66 4.53 14.43
C PRO A 63 16.56 3.88 15.82
N GLY A 64 16.43 2.55 15.86
CA GLY A 64 16.46 1.82 17.12
C GLY A 64 17.74 2.15 17.91
N PRO A 65 17.70 2.15 19.25
CA PRO A 65 18.87 2.48 20.06
C PRO A 65 20.03 1.56 19.70
N ALA A 66 21.17 2.17 19.34
CA ALA A 66 22.40 1.47 19.05
C ALA A 66 23.03 0.97 20.37
N SER A 67 22.64 -0.22 20.82
CA SER A 67 23.42 -1.01 21.78
C SER A 67 22.84 -2.40 22.03
N ALA A 68 23.74 -3.39 21.98
CA ALA A 68 23.70 -4.74 22.59
C ALA A 68 23.31 -5.92 21.67
N PRO A 69 23.77 -7.15 21.99
CA PRO A 69 24.79 -7.87 21.23
C PRO A 69 24.19 -8.90 20.28
N ALA A 70 25.04 -9.39 19.37
CA ALA A 70 24.77 -10.49 18.47
C ALA A 70 24.10 -11.67 19.19
N GLY A 71 22.92 -12.07 18.72
CA GLY A 71 22.20 -13.25 19.22
C GLY A 71 20.77 -12.98 19.66
N THR A 72 19.93 -12.49 18.77
CA THR A 72 18.47 -12.73 18.87
C THR A 72 17.99 -13.24 17.53
N PRO A 73 17.23 -14.36 17.47
CA PRO A 73 16.69 -14.84 16.23
C PRO A 73 15.67 -13.83 15.74
N THR A 74 15.87 -13.33 14.52
CA THR A 74 14.81 -12.71 13.73
C THR A 74 13.58 -13.61 13.85
N PRO A 75 12.40 -13.11 14.27
CA PRO A 75 11.20 -13.92 14.22
C PRO A 75 11.07 -14.44 12.78
N PRO A 76 10.91 -15.76 12.56
CA PRO A 76 10.84 -16.28 11.22
C PRO A 76 9.64 -15.62 10.55
N LEU A 77 9.91 -14.92 9.45
CA LEU A 77 8.88 -14.53 8.49
C LEU A 77 8.06 -15.78 8.18
N PRO A 78 6.72 -15.70 8.12
CA PRO A 78 5.90 -16.88 7.90
C PRO A 78 6.36 -17.58 6.62
N LEU A 79 6.76 -18.85 6.75
CA LEU A 79 7.18 -19.72 5.65
C LEU A 79 5.98 -20.01 4.76
N TRP A 80 5.66 -19.08 3.87
CA TRP A 80 4.74 -19.32 2.78
C TRP A 80 5.51 -20.14 1.74
N GLY A 81 5.44 -21.47 1.85
CA GLY A 81 6.27 -22.43 1.11
C GLY A 81 6.10 -22.45 -0.42
N GLU A 82 5.47 -21.43 -1.01
CA GLU A 82 5.25 -21.32 -2.45
C GLU A 82 5.61 -19.90 -2.91
N GLU A 83 6.61 -19.79 -3.79
CA GLU A 83 7.01 -18.52 -4.42
C GLU A 83 5.83 -17.83 -5.14
N PHE A 84 5.96 -16.53 -5.42
CA PHE A 84 4.95 -15.81 -6.20
C PHE A 84 4.77 -16.40 -7.62
N ASP A 85 3.53 -16.43 -8.11
CA ASP A 85 3.19 -16.66 -9.52
C ASP A 85 1.97 -15.82 -9.89
N ILE A 86 2.12 -14.93 -10.88
CA ILE A 86 1.06 -14.06 -11.36
C ILE A 86 -0.19 -14.82 -11.86
N ARG A 87 -0.05 -16.07 -12.28
CA ARG A 87 -1.20 -16.92 -12.68
C ARG A 87 -2.08 -17.27 -11.49
N GLN A 88 -1.49 -17.46 -10.31
CA GLN A 88 -2.25 -17.69 -9.07
C GLN A 88 -2.99 -16.42 -8.66
N LEU A 89 -2.32 -15.27 -8.73
CA LEU A 89 -2.93 -13.95 -8.51
C LEU A 89 -4.14 -13.73 -9.44
N ARG A 90 -3.96 -13.94 -10.74
CA ARG A 90 -5.02 -13.84 -11.74
C ARG A 90 -6.19 -14.77 -11.43
N ARG A 91 -5.90 -16.04 -11.12
CA ARG A 91 -6.94 -17.03 -10.79
C ARG A 91 -7.75 -16.58 -9.58
N ALA A 92 -7.09 -16.17 -8.50
CA ALA A 92 -7.73 -15.74 -7.26
C ALA A 92 -8.70 -14.56 -7.48
N PHE A 93 -8.23 -13.50 -8.16
CA PHE A 93 -9.09 -12.36 -8.49
C PHE A 93 -10.17 -12.71 -9.53
N SER A 94 -9.89 -13.58 -10.50
CA SER A 94 -10.94 -14.03 -11.42
C SER A 94 -12.03 -14.83 -10.70
N THR A 95 -11.70 -15.62 -9.69
CA THR A 95 -12.67 -16.38 -8.91
C THR A 95 -13.41 -15.55 -7.88
N SER A 96 -12.92 -14.34 -7.54
CA SER A 96 -13.62 -13.45 -6.62
C SER A 96 -14.82 -12.77 -7.26
N LEU A 97 -14.91 -12.70 -8.59
CA LEU A 97 -16.11 -12.21 -9.27
C LEU A 97 -17.07 -13.37 -9.55
N SER A 98 -18.23 -13.36 -8.91
CA SER A 98 -19.26 -14.38 -9.11
C SER A 98 -19.99 -14.21 -10.44
N PRO A 99 -20.65 -15.25 -10.98
CA PRO A 99 -21.51 -15.12 -12.15
C PRO A 99 -22.68 -14.14 -11.99
N ARG A 100 -23.02 -13.76 -10.75
CA ARG A 100 -24.07 -12.79 -10.43
C ARG A 100 -23.55 -11.35 -10.37
N GLY A 101 -22.27 -11.11 -10.63
CA GLY A 101 -21.65 -9.78 -10.51
C GLY A 101 -21.33 -9.39 -9.07
N GLU A 102 -21.25 -10.35 -8.15
CA GLU A 102 -20.89 -10.10 -6.75
C GLU A 102 -19.40 -10.36 -6.50
N ILE A 103 -18.78 -9.60 -5.59
CA ILE A 103 -17.38 -9.81 -5.22
C ILE A 103 -17.34 -10.68 -3.96
N LEU A 104 -16.92 -11.93 -4.11
CA LEU A 104 -16.69 -12.87 -3.03
C LEU A 104 -15.45 -12.46 -2.22
N LEU A 105 -15.66 -12.15 -0.93
CA LEU A 105 -14.62 -11.57 -0.09
C LEU A 105 -13.49 -12.55 0.19
N ARG A 106 -13.79 -13.84 0.40
CA ARG A 106 -12.77 -14.85 0.70
C ARG A 106 -11.74 -14.96 -0.44
N GLU A 107 -12.21 -15.05 -1.67
CA GLU A 107 -11.37 -15.18 -2.86
C GLU A 107 -10.64 -13.86 -3.17
N TYR A 108 -11.28 -12.71 -2.91
CA TYR A 108 -10.64 -11.40 -3.01
C TYR A 108 -9.45 -11.28 -2.05
N LEU A 109 -9.61 -11.67 -0.78
CA LEU A 109 -8.53 -11.69 0.22
C LEU A 109 -7.46 -12.73 -0.12
N HIS A 110 -7.84 -13.87 -0.69
CA HIS A 110 -6.87 -14.82 -1.22
C HIS A 110 -6.01 -14.20 -2.34
N GLY A 111 -6.59 -13.38 -3.21
CA GLY A 111 -5.84 -12.58 -4.20
C GLY A 111 -4.83 -11.63 -3.55
N TRP A 112 -5.23 -10.96 -2.47
CA TRP A 112 -4.32 -10.12 -1.68
C TRP A 112 -3.19 -10.89 -1.00
N ARG A 113 -3.45 -12.10 -0.50
CA ARG A 113 -2.39 -12.99 0.01
C ARG A 113 -1.41 -13.38 -1.11
N GLN A 114 -1.86 -13.60 -2.34
CA GLN A 114 -0.92 -13.81 -3.45
C GLN A 114 -0.08 -12.55 -3.72
N LEU A 115 -0.62 -11.35 -3.51
CA LEU A 115 0.15 -10.11 -3.66
C LEU A 115 1.19 -9.91 -2.54
N LEU A 116 0.91 -10.35 -1.31
CA LEU A 116 1.91 -10.32 -0.23
C LEU A 116 3.18 -11.10 -0.60
N LYS A 117 3.04 -12.27 -1.25
CA LYS A 117 4.18 -13.04 -1.79
C LYS A 117 4.99 -12.24 -2.82
N PHE A 118 4.33 -11.47 -3.67
CA PHE A 118 5.01 -10.61 -4.63
C PHE A 118 5.83 -9.53 -3.91
N MET A 119 5.25 -8.87 -2.91
CA MET A 119 5.94 -7.82 -2.16
C MET A 119 7.12 -8.39 -1.35
N GLU A 120 6.99 -9.60 -0.81
CA GLU A 120 8.10 -10.32 -0.17
C GLU A 120 9.23 -10.63 -1.16
N ALA A 121 8.89 -11.05 -2.39
CA ALA A 121 9.86 -11.32 -3.44
C ALA A 121 10.61 -10.05 -3.93
N LEU A 122 10.05 -8.85 -3.71
CA LEU A 122 10.75 -7.58 -3.96
C LEU A 122 11.78 -7.25 -2.87
N GLY A 123 11.76 -7.96 -1.74
CA GLY A 123 12.71 -7.83 -0.64
C GLY A 123 12.31 -6.86 0.46
N THR A 124 13.23 -6.65 1.40
CA THR A 124 12.96 -5.99 2.70
C THR A 124 12.52 -4.53 2.59
N ALA A 125 12.85 -3.84 1.49
CA ALA A 125 12.43 -2.46 1.24
C ALA A 125 10.89 -2.31 1.18
N PHE A 126 10.17 -3.39 0.86
CA PHE A 126 8.70 -3.42 0.82
C PHE A 126 8.07 -3.94 2.11
N GLY A 127 8.86 -4.32 3.11
CA GLY A 127 8.37 -4.98 4.33
C GLY A 127 7.33 -4.16 5.11
N LEU A 128 7.46 -2.83 5.16
CA LEU A 128 6.47 -1.97 5.80
C LEU A 128 5.13 -2.00 5.05
N ILE A 129 5.18 -1.94 3.72
CA ILE A 129 3.99 -1.98 2.85
C ILE A 129 3.31 -3.36 2.96
N SER A 130 4.10 -4.44 3.02
CA SER A 130 3.59 -5.79 3.25
C SER A 130 2.85 -5.90 4.58
N ARG A 131 3.45 -5.45 5.69
CA ARG A 131 2.81 -5.50 7.01
C ARG A 131 1.53 -4.68 7.09
N GLU A 132 1.52 -3.50 6.48
CA GLU A 132 0.32 -2.64 6.41
C GLU A 132 -0.81 -3.29 5.59
N THR A 133 -0.45 -4.04 4.55
CA THR A 133 -1.41 -4.77 3.72
C THR A 133 -1.92 -6.01 4.46
N GLU A 134 -1.03 -6.77 5.11
CA GLU A 134 -1.35 -7.93 5.94
C GLU A 134 -2.30 -7.58 7.07
N SER A 135 -2.03 -6.48 7.80
CA SER A 135 -2.92 -5.98 8.85
C SER A 135 -4.36 -5.76 8.36
N LYS A 136 -4.53 -5.16 7.17
CA LYS A 136 -5.86 -4.92 6.58
C LYS A 136 -6.54 -6.21 6.15
N ILE A 137 -5.78 -7.17 5.63
CA ILE A 137 -6.30 -8.51 5.32
C ILE A 137 -6.77 -9.20 6.61
N SER A 138 -5.98 -9.17 7.67
CA SER A 138 -6.34 -9.77 8.96
C SER A 138 -7.60 -9.16 9.57
N ILE A 139 -7.79 -7.84 9.47
CA ILE A 139 -9.05 -7.18 9.91
C ILE A 139 -10.25 -7.73 9.12
N MET A 140 -10.12 -7.89 7.81
CA MET A 140 -11.20 -8.43 6.98
C MET A 140 -11.50 -9.89 7.32
N GLU A 141 -10.48 -10.70 7.60
CA GLU A 141 -10.62 -12.10 8.00
C GLU A 141 -11.29 -12.24 9.37
N GLN A 142 -10.94 -11.38 10.33
CA GLN A 142 -11.62 -11.31 11.62
C GLN A 142 -13.12 -11.02 11.46
N HIS A 143 -13.51 -10.17 10.51
CA HIS A 143 -14.93 -9.95 10.20
C HIS A 143 -15.59 -11.18 9.55
N GLN A 144 -14.86 -11.93 8.71
CA GLN A 144 -15.34 -13.19 8.12
C GLN A 144 -15.47 -14.35 9.13
N GLU A 145 -14.72 -14.30 10.23
CA GLU A 145 -14.74 -15.33 11.28
C GLU A 145 -15.57 -14.91 12.51
N GLY A 146 -15.96 -13.64 12.57
CA GLY A 146 -16.65 -13.04 13.70
C GLY A 146 -18.16 -13.32 13.77
N PRO A 147 -18.85 -12.72 14.76
CA PRO A 147 -20.28 -12.92 15.02
C PRO A 147 -21.19 -12.56 13.84
N HIS A 148 -20.73 -11.65 12.97
CA HIS A 148 -21.46 -11.17 11.80
C HIS A 148 -20.96 -11.77 10.47
N SER A 149 -20.20 -12.87 10.53
CA SER A 149 -19.57 -13.53 9.38
C SER A 149 -20.50 -13.76 8.18
N LEU A 150 -21.77 -14.08 8.41
CA LEU A 150 -22.79 -14.28 7.37
C LEU A 150 -22.96 -13.05 6.46
N HIS A 151 -22.65 -11.85 6.95
CA HIS A 151 -22.72 -10.61 6.18
C HIS A 151 -21.43 -10.31 5.40
N TYR A 152 -20.31 -10.96 5.72
CA TYR A 152 -19.00 -10.77 5.07
C TYR A 152 -18.69 -11.84 4.02
N HIS A 153 -19.73 -12.37 3.36
CA HIS A 153 -19.59 -13.30 2.24
C HIS A 153 -19.23 -12.54 0.94
N THR A 154 -19.95 -11.46 0.64
CA THR A 154 -19.67 -10.60 -0.52
C THR A 154 -19.44 -9.15 -0.09
N VAL A 155 -18.78 -8.38 -0.96
CA VAL A 155 -18.65 -6.93 -0.75
C VAL A 155 -20.03 -6.28 -0.66
N GLN A 156 -20.96 -6.70 -1.52
CA GLN A 156 -22.34 -6.20 -1.55
C GLN A 156 -23.09 -6.48 -0.23
N SER A 157 -23.02 -7.71 0.29
CA SER A 157 -23.67 -8.07 1.55
C SER A 157 -23.06 -7.32 2.74
N MET A 158 -21.73 -7.14 2.73
CA MET A 158 -21.01 -6.40 3.75
C MET A 158 -21.46 -4.93 3.77
N VAL A 159 -21.43 -4.28 2.61
CA VAL A 159 -21.83 -2.87 2.47
C VAL A 159 -23.26 -2.65 2.94
N LYS A 160 -24.19 -3.52 2.51
CA LYS A 160 -25.59 -3.45 2.94
C LYS A 160 -25.74 -3.58 4.45
N PHE A 161 -25.03 -4.53 5.06
CA PHE A 161 -25.08 -4.78 6.50
C PHE A 161 -24.50 -3.61 7.31
N GLU A 162 -23.30 -3.15 6.96
CA GLU A 162 -22.62 -2.09 7.72
C GLU A 162 -23.36 -0.75 7.62
N LEU A 163 -23.94 -0.43 6.45
CA LEU A 163 -24.78 0.75 6.30
C LEU A 163 -26.07 0.65 7.12
N ALA A 164 -26.78 -0.48 7.04
CA ALA A 164 -28.02 -0.68 7.80
C ALA A 164 -27.79 -0.67 9.32
N SER A 165 -26.59 -1.08 9.75
CA SER A 165 -26.20 -1.14 11.16
C SER A 165 -25.51 0.14 11.66
N GLY A 166 -25.33 1.15 10.80
CA GLY A 166 -24.66 2.41 11.17
C GLY A 166 -23.18 2.27 11.50
N LEU A 167 -22.50 1.23 10.97
CA LEU A 167 -21.09 0.92 11.25
C LEU A 167 -20.11 1.66 10.33
N VAL A 168 -20.61 2.31 9.27
CA VAL A 168 -19.79 3.07 8.32
C VAL A 168 -19.59 4.51 8.83
N GLY A 169 -18.40 4.82 9.34
CA GLY A 169 -18.03 6.17 9.76
C GLY A 169 -17.69 7.07 8.58
N PHE A 170 -18.64 7.88 8.10
CA PHE A 170 -18.43 8.84 6.99
C PHE A 170 -17.68 10.12 7.37
N GLN A 171 -17.64 10.46 8.67
CA GLN A 171 -17.09 11.73 9.16
C GLN A 171 -16.00 11.50 10.21
N SER A 172 -16.23 10.57 11.14
CA SER A 172 -15.28 10.21 12.20
C SER A 172 -15.33 8.72 12.51
N LEU A 173 -14.23 8.20 13.04
CA LEU A 173 -14.14 6.85 13.56
C LEU A 173 -14.73 6.78 14.97
N PRO A 174 -15.59 5.80 15.29
CA PRO A 174 -15.86 5.47 16.67
C PRO A 174 -14.55 5.02 17.34
N ALA A 175 -14.05 5.78 18.33
CA ALA A 175 -12.72 5.58 18.93
C ALA A 175 -12.52 4.21 19.61
N HIS A 176 -13.60 3.48 19.88
CA HIS A 176 -13.63 2.22 20.62
C HIS A 176 -13.97 0.99 19.76
N GLN A 177 -14.20 1.15 18.45
CA GLN A 177 -14.54 0.04 17.56
C GLN A 177 -13.37 -0.27 16.62
N PRO A 178 -13.15 -1.56 16.28
CA PRO A 178 -12.22 -1.90 15.21
C PRO A 178 -12.66 -1.24 13.90
N PRO A 179 -11.73 -0.95 12.96
CA PRO A 179 -12.08 -0.37 11.68
C PRO A 179 -13.16 -1.21 10.97
N SER A 180 -14.15 -0.53 10.39
CA SER A 180 -15.20 -1.21 9.64
C SER A 180 -14.63 -1.93 8.41
N GLY A 181 -15.33 -2.98 7.96
CA GLY A 181 -14.98 -3.72 6.76
C GLY A 181 -15.01 -2.82 5.52
N CYS A 182 -16.02 -1.95 5.38
CA CYS A 182 -16.11 -1.02 4.25
C CYS A 182 -14.90 -0.08 4.19
N ARG A 183 -14.48 0.49 5.33
CA ARG A 183 -13.32 1.37 5.40
C ARG A 183 -12.04 0.60 5.07
N THR A 184 -11.87 -0.57 5.67
CA THR A 184 -10.66 -1.41 5.51
C THR A 184 -10.50 -1.89 4.07
N LEU A 185 -11.56 -2.46 3.49
CA LEU A 185 -11.58 -2.92 2.11
C LEU A 185 -11.35 -1.77 1.12
N LEU A 186 -11.79 -0.53 1.42
CA LEU A 186 -11.50 0.62 0.56
C LEU A 186 -10.00 0.88 0.38
N ARG A 187 -9.17 0.65 1.42
CA ARG A 187 -7.71 0.83 1.32
C ARG A 187 -7.11 -0.22 0.41
N LEU A 188 -7.54 -1.47 0.56
CA LEU A 188 -7.16 -2.57 -0.34
C LEU A 188 -7.60 -2.23 -1.77
N HIS A 189 -8.85 -1.82 -1.98
CA HIS A 189 -9.38 -1.44 -3.28
C HIS A 189 -8.58 -0.34 -3.98
N ARG A 190 -8.19 0.73 -3.27
CA ARG A 190 -7.31 1.79 -3.81
C ARG A 190 -5.93 1.24 -4.18
N ALA A 191 -5.36 0.35 -3.36
CA ALA A 191 -4.10 -0.31 -3.66
C ALA A 191 -4.21 -1.31 -4.84
N LEU A 192 -5.38 -1.92 -5.07
CA LEU A 192 -5.64 -2.74 -6.25
C LEU A 192 -5.49 -1.92 -7.52
N LYS A 193 -5.95 -0.65 -7.50
CA LYS A 193 -5.79 0.25 -8.65
C LYS A 193 -4.34 0.54 -8.96
N TRP A 194 -3.53 0.76 -7.92
CA TRP A 194 -2.09 0.93 -8.09
C TRP A 194 -1.47 -0.29 -8.77
N LEU A 195 -1.80 -1.50 -8.30
CA LEU A 195 -1.30 -2.74 -8.88
C LEU A 195 -1.72 -2.90 -10.35
N GLU A 196 -2.99 -2.65 -10.66
CA GLU A 196 -3.52 -2.70 -12.03
C GLU A 196 -2.72 -1.76 -12.95
N LEU A 197 -2.53 -0.50 -12.55
CA LEU A 197 -1.81 0.50 -13.35
C LEU A 197 -0.32 0.13 -13.50
N PHE A 198 0.31 -0.34 -12.44
CA PHE A 198 1.71 -0.76 -12.47
C PHE A 198 1.93 -1.95 -13.39
N LEU A 199 1.10 -3.00 -13.27
CA LEU A 199 1.17 -4.18 -14.12
C LEU A 199 0.83 -3.86 -15.57
N HIS A 200 -0.13 -2.96 -15.83
CA HIS A 200 -0.41 -2.50 -17.18
C HIS A 200 0.82 -1.86 -17.82
N LYS A 201 1.44 -0.90 -17.13
CA LYS A 201 2.70 -0.27 -17.59
C LYS A 201 3.79 -1.31 -17.83
N LEU A 202 3.98 -2.24 -16.90
CA LEU A 202 4.97 -3.31 -17.05
C LEU A 202 4.69 -4.16 -18.30
N GLY A 203 3.45 -4.58 -18.51
CA GLY A 203 3.02 -5.41 -19.64
C GLY A 203 3.15 -4.74 -21.01
N THR A 204 3.08 -3.42 -21.07
CA THR A 204 3.25 -2.63 -22.30
C THR A 204 4.64 -2.01 -22.47
N SER A 205 5.52 -2.14 -21.48
CA SER A 205 6.81 -1.46 -21.46
C SER A 205 7.85 -2.04 -22.42
N GLN A 206 8.70 -1.16 -22.95
CA GLN A 206 9.90 -1.52 -23.69
C GLN A 206 11.01 -2.04 -22.76
N LYS A 207 12.05 -2.68 -23.33
CA LYS A 207 13.07 -3.42 -22.56
C LYS A 207 13.88 -2.55 -21.60
N ASP A 208 14.09 -1.29 -21.97
CA ASP A 208 14.94 -0.29 -21.30
C ASP A 208 14.19 0.60 -20.31
N GLU A 209 12.86 0.46 -20.21
CA GLU A 209 12.06 1.22 -19.26
C GLU A 209 12.31 0.79 -17.80
N LYS A 210 12.39 1.78 -16.91
CA LYS A 210 12.70 1.56 -15.49
C LYS A 210 11.44 1.20 -14.69
N SER A 211 11.46 0.04 -14.06
CA SER A 211 10.40 -0.44 -13.16
C SER A 211 10.07 0.54 -12.03
N SER A 212 11.10 1.15 -11.43
CA SER A 212 10.94 2.15 -10.36
C SER A 212 10.09 3.33 -10.81
N ARG A 213 10.31 3.81 -12.05
CA ARG A 213 9.52 4.91 -12.64
C ARG A 213 8.08 4.48 -12.90
N MET A 214 7.86 3.30 -13.48
CA MET A 214 6.51 2.77 -13.73
C MET A 214 5.71 2.63 -12.41
N CYS A 215 6.37 2.11 -11.37
CA CYS A 215 5.82 1.93 -10.04
C CYS A 215 5.45 3.27 -9.38
N ALA A 216 6.36 4.25 -9.44
CA ALA A 216 6.15 5.60 -8.91
C ALA A 216 5.01 6.35 -9.63
N GLU A 217 4.93 6.24 -10.95
CA GLU A 217 3.86 6.87 -11.73
C GLU A 217 2.48 6.27 -11.40
N ALA A 218 2.39 4.94 -11.27
CA ALA A 218 1.16 4.28 -10.85
C ALA A 218 0.75 4.72 -9.43
N TYR A 219 1.72 4.82 -8.51
CA TYR A 219 1.48 5.22 -7.12
C TYR A 219 0.95 6.64 -7.02
N ARG A 220 1.56 7.57 -7.77
CA ARG A 220 1.16 8.97 -7.83
C ARG A 220 -0.31 9.14 -8.22
N VAL A 221 -0.82 8.27 -9.10
CA VAL A 221 -2.21 8.32 -9.57
C VAL A 221 -3.16 7.65 -8.58
N ALA A 222 -2.84 6.45 -8.10
CA ALA A 222 -3.79 5.63 -7.37
C ALA A 222 -3.80 5.82 -5.85
N LEU A 223 -2.64 6.11 -5.24
CA LEU A 223 -2.47 6.05 -3.79
C LEU A 223 -1.98 7.36 -3.17
N ALA A 224 -1.11 8.11 -3.85
CA ALA A 224 -0.59 9.37 -3.33
C ALA A 224 -1.67 10.37 -2.86
N PRO A 225 -2.84 10.51 -3.51
CA PRO A 225 -3.92 11.39 -3.03
C PRO A 225 -4.44 11.05 -1.63
N TYR A 226 -4.25 9.81 -1.18
CA TYR A 226 -4.76 9.29 0.09
C TYR A 226 -3.67 9.12 1.16
N HIS A 227 -2.41 9.43 0.83
CA HIS A 227 -1.27 9.27 1.73
C HIS A 227 -0.72 10.62 2.15
N SER A 228 -0.36 10.74 3.43
CA SER A 228 0.33 11.92 3.94
C SER A 228 1.69 12.09 3.25
N TRP A 229 2.23 13.30 3.29
CA TRP A 229 3.52 13.61 2.65
C TRP A 229 4.64 12.65 3.12
N TRP A 230 4.71 12.35 4.42
CA TRP A 230 5.70 11.43 4.98
C TRP A 230 5.59 10.01 4.44
N VAL A 231 4.36 9.50 4.30
CA VAL A 231 4.12 8.18 3.70
C VAL A 231 4.55 8.18 2.24
N GLN A 232 4.28 9.25 1.49
CA GLN A 232 4.75 9.39 0.10
C GLN A 232 6.28 9.35 0.01
N GLN A 233 7.01 9.99 0.93
CA GLN A 233 8.47 9.96 0.94
C GLN A 233 9.03 8.55 1.23
N ALA A 234 8.47 7.84 2.20
CA ALA A 234 8.89 6.48 2.53
C ALA A 234 8.61 5.50 1.38
N VAL A 235 7.46 5.62 0.73
CA VAL A 235 7.13 4.81 -0.46
C VAL A 235 8.08 5.14 -1.63
N ALA A 236 8.42 6.41 -1.83
CA ALA A 236 9.39 6.80 -2.85
C ALA A 236 10.78 6.17 -2.62
N LEU A 237 11.21 6.05 -1.36
CA LEU A 237 12.45 5.35 -1.00
C LEU A 237 12.36 3.85 -1.32
N ALA A 238 11.23 3.20 -1.03
CA ALA A 238 11.02 1.79 -1.38
C ALA A 238 11.11 1.57 -2.91
N PHE A 239 10.62 2.51 -3.72
CA PHE A 239 10.71 2.40 -5.17
C PHE A 239 12.13 2.48 -5.74
N LEU A 240 13.09 3.05 -5.01
CA LEU A 240 14.50 3.02 -5.41
C LEU A 240 15.08 1.60 -5.35
N ALA A 241 14.51 0.73 -4.52
CA ALA A 241 14.88 -0.67 -4.39
C ALA A 241 14.11 -1.59 -5.37
N MET A 242 13.32 -1.03 -6.29
CA MET A 242 12.63 -1.84 -7.30
C MET A 242 13.63 -2.57 -8.20
N PRO A 243 13.44 -3.88 -8.47
CA PRO A 243 14.25 -4.62 -9.41
C PRO A 243 14.17 -4.05 -10.83
N SER A 244 15.13 -4.41 -11.67
CA SER A 244 15.06 -4.14 -13.11
C SER A 244 13.82 -4.81 -13.73
N ARG A 245 13.44 -4.34 -14.92
CA ARG A 245 12.29 -4.88 -15.64
C ARG A 245 12.45 -6.39 -15.91
N GLN A 246 13.65 -6.81 -16.30
CA GLN A 246 13.98 -8.21 -16.56
C GLN A 246 13.83 -9.07 -15.29
N GLU A 247 14.39 -8.63 -14.17
CA GLU A 247 14.25 -9.32 -12.88
C GLU A 247 12.79 -9.40 -12.43
N LEU A 248 12.00 -8.33 -12.62
CA LEU A 248 10.56 -8.38 -12.33
C LEU A 248 9.84 -9.43 -13.16
N TYR A 249 10.12 -9.56 -14.45
CA TYR A 249 9.53 -10.62 -15.26
C TYR A 249 9.93 -12.01 -14.78
N HIS A 250 11.16 -12.19 -14.32
CA HIS A 250 11.61 -13.42 -13.69
C HIS A 250 10.82 -13.74 -12.42
N ILE A 251 10.64 -12.75 -11.53
CA ILE A 251 9.86 -12.88 -10.29
C ILE A 251 8.38 -13.18 -10.58
N ILE A 252 7.78 -12.47 -11.52
CA ILE A 252 6.32 -12.46 -11.72
C ILE A 252 5.83 -13.64 -12.56
N VAL A 253 6.55 -13.99 -13.62
CA VAL A 253 6.12 -14.99 -14.62
C VAL A 253 6.83 -16.34 -14.44
N ARG A 254 7.91 -16.37 -13.64
CA ARG A 254 8.87 -17.47 -13.50
C ARG A 254 9.57 -17.79 -14.83
N GLY A 255 10.13 -16.76 -15.46
CA GLY A 255 11.01 -16.84 -16.64
C GLY A 255 10.66 -15.87 -17.78
N GLU A 256 11.67 -15.45 -18.56
CA GLU A 256 11.52 -14.61 -19.75
C GLU A 256 10.95 -15.43 -20.93
N LYS A 257 9.64 -15.61 -20.94
CA LYS A 257 8.95 -16.16 -22.11
C LYS A 257 8.58 -15.01 -23.05
N PRO A 258 8.60 -15.22 -24.39
CA PRO A 258 8.11 -14.23 -25.35
C PRO A 258 6.70 -13.70 -25.04
N ALA A 259 5.88 -14.50 -24.34
CA ALA A 259 4.52 -14.18 -23.91
C ALA A 259 4.40 -13.52 -22.52
N ALA A 260 5.50 -13.17 -21.84
CA ALA A 260 5.45 -12.68 -20.46
C ALA A 260 4.61 -11.40 -20.31
N GLY A 261 4.75 -10.43 -21.22
CA GLY A 261 3.92 -9.23 -21.24
C GLY A 261 2.44 -9.54 -21.43
N ALA A 262 2.09 -10.48 -22.32
CA ALA A 262 0.71 -10.91 -22.52
C ALA A 262 0.12 -11.55 -21.25
N ILE A 263 0.88 -12.38 -20.53
CA ILE A 263 0.44 -12.97 -19.25
C ILE A 263 0.13 -11.87 -18.22
N VAL A 264 0.99 -10.87 -18.12
CA VAL A 264 0.76 -9.70 -17.25
C VAL A 264 -0.52 -8.98 -17.65
N LEU A 265 -0.72 -8.70 -18.94
CA LEU A 265 -1.91 -8.00 -19.43
C LEU A 265 -3.21 -8.80 -19.19
N THR A 266 -3.21 -10.12 -19.37
CA THR A 266 -4.38 -10.94 -19.01
C THR A 266 -4.70 -10.89 -17.52
N THR A 267 -3.69 -10.65 -16.67
CA THR A 267 -3.90 -10.46 -15.23
C THR A 267 -4.52 -9.10 -14.95
N VAL A 268 -4.03 -8.05 -15.62
CA VAL A 268 -4.60 -6.69 -15.55
C VAL A 268 -6.08 -6.70 -15.91
N GLU A 269 -6.50 -7.45 -16.93
CA GLU A 269 -7.92 -7.59 -17.30
C GLU A 269 -8.77 -8.16 -16.16
N SER A 270 -8.29 -9.21 -15.48
CA SER A 270 -8.98 -9.78 -14.31
C SER A 270 -9.06 -8.79 -13.15
N LEU A 271 -7.95 -8.09 -12.85
CA LEU A 271 -7.92 -7.07 -11.79
C LEU A 271 -8.89 -5.92 -12.10
N SER A 272 -8.92 -5.47 -13.36
CA SER A 272 -9.77 -4.36 -13.81
C SER A 272 -11.26 -4.69 -13.66
N ARG A 273 -11.67 -5.93 -13.97
CA ARG A 273 -13.07 -6.36 -13.78
C ARG A 273 -13.50 -6.33 -12.32
N VAL A 274 -12.67 -6.89 -11.43
CA VAL A 274 -12.93 -6.87 -9.98
C VAL A 274 -12.94 -5.44 -9.44
N TYR A 275 -11.96 -4.63 -9.85
CA TYR A 275 -11.86 -3.23 -9.48
C TYR A 275 -13.11 -2.47 -9.89
N ASN A 276 -13.57 -2.59 -11.14
CA ASN A 276 -14.73 -1.83 -11.63
C ASN A 276 -16.01 -2.18 -10.86
N VAL A 277 -16.28 -3.47 -10.63
CA VAL A 277 -17.46 -3.88 -9.84
C VAL A 277 -17.37 -3.37 -8.40
N THR A 278 -16.20 -3.46 -7.77
CA THR A 278 -16.00 -2.93 -6.41
C THR A 278 -16.16 -1.40 -6.38
N GLN A 279 -15.60 -0.71 -7.37
CA GLN A 279 -15.68 0.74 -7.55
C GLN A 279 -17.15 1.20 -7.70
N GLU A 280 -17.94 0.49 -8.50
CA GLU A 280 -19.37 0.76 -8.67
C GLU A 280 -20.14 0.62 -7.35
N VAL A 281 -19.89 -0.45 -6.59
CA VAL A 281 -20.52 -0.65 -5.27
C VAL A 281 -20.20 0.51 -4.32
N TYR A 282 -18.94 0.93 -4.23
CA TYR A 282 -18.55 2.04 -3.35
C TYR A 282 -19.08 3.39 -3.83
N SER A 283 -19.04 3.64 -5.15
CA SER A 283 -19.54 4.86 -5.76
C SER A 283 -21.04 5.03 -5.54
N ALA A 284 -21.81 3.95 -5.71
CA ALA A 284 -23.27 3.95 -5.55
C ALA A 284 -23.74 4.35 -4.13
N HIS A 285 -22.87 4.20 -3.13
CA HIS A 285 -23.17 4.51 -1.73
C HIS A 285 -22.36 5.71 -1.19
N GLY A 286 -21.66 6.46 -2.05
CA GLY A 286 -20.87 7.62 -1.63
C GLY A 286 -19.67 7.30 -0.72
N MET A 287 -19.14 6.07 -0.81
CA MET A 287 -18.11 5.56 0.10
C MET A 287 -16.67 5.68 -0.43
N LEU A 288 -16.46 6.34 -1.57
CA LEU A 288 -15.11 6.46 -2.16
C LEU A 288 -14.15 7.33 -1.34
N GLU A 289 -14.69 8.16 -0.45
CA GLU A 289 -13.94 9.11 0.37
C GLU A 289 -14.05 8.80 1.88
N LEU A 290 -14.33 7.53 2.24
CA LEU A 290 -14.35 7.16 3.66
C LEU A 290 -13.00 7.54 4.32
N PRO A 291 -13.05 8.21 5.49
CA PRO A 291 -11.86 8.69 6.21
C PRO A 291 -11.01 7.51 6.62
#